data_AF-A0A7Y1ZZE2-F1
#
_entry.id   AF-A0A7Y1ZZE2-F1
#
_cell.length_a   1.000
_cell.length_b   1.000
_cell.length_c   1.000
_cell.angle_alpha   90.00
_cell.angle_beta   90.00
_cell.angle_gamma   90.00
#
_symmetry.space_group_name_H-M   'P 1'
#
loop_
_entity.id
_entity.type
_entity.pdbx_description
1 polymer ?
#
loop_
_entity_poly.entity_id
_entity_poly.type
_entity_poly.pdbx_seq_one_letter_code
_entity_poly.pdbx_strand_id
1 'polypeptide(L)'
;MKVLSGIALFTIYTYYYTDRGSADIYKYFDDASVLFQLAKDDFSSFLMLFLDMSDPNEIVAQAKENMLYWDKTYNYGSLNDNRTIIRVNTLFHFVSFGNFQVHNILFNVLSFTGCIGLYHFFRAKFKLPKWILLLSLFLVPSFLFWSSGVLKESILIFALGLTLFHFFVNTKSMKWLWLVLTFTLLLWIKTYVLLTLLPGLLFIGLNKVSPLDPLWNWIACASILIISVYLSPLIGGPDPVAHLIQKQKDFFDLVASLQPNSTYYLPEINSFSDVFWNLPRAVFSVLFRPFAWEFNGALDALAAMENLALLVLVILAVVYRKKDLSIKKWNTFHWSFILCLAGVIGLVTPVFGALVRYKVPLLPFLIIAMFAVMDLDKLYRTFPFINKLKNL
;
A
#
# COMPACT_ATOMS: atom_id res chain seq x y z
N MET A 1 -14.90 -1.58 14.29
CA MET A 1 -13.93 -2.50 13.64
C MET A 1 -12.53 -1.88 13.59
N LYS A 2 -12.30 -0.79 12.86
CA LYS A 2 -10.96 -0.17 12.75
C LYS A 2 -10.32 0.18 14.11
N VAL A 3 -11.02 0.91 14.98
CA VAL A 3 -10.51 1.24 16.33
C VAL A 3 -10.14 -0.02 17.14
N LEU A 4 -11.00 -1.04 17.15
CA LEU A 4 -10.70 -2.31 17.84
C LEU A 4 -9.46 -2.98 17.25
N SER A 5 -9.31 -2.96 15.93
CA SER A 5 -8.14 -3.50 15.24
C SER A 5 -6.86 -2.71 15.55
N GLY A 6 -6.96 -1.38 15.65
CA GLY A 6 -5.85 -0.51 16.07
C GLY A 6 -5.44 -0.76 17.52
N ILE A 7 -6.40 -0.98 18.41
CA ILE A 7 -6.14 -1.36 19.81
C ILE A 7 -5.48 -2.75 19.87
N ALA A 8 -5.96 -3.71 19.06
CA ALA A 8 -5.36 -5.04 18.98
C ALA A 8 -3.90 -4.97 18.49
N LEU A 9 -3.63 -4.18 17.44
CA LEU A 9 -2.26 -3.92 16.96
C LEU A 9 -1.38 -3.33 18.08
N PHE A 10 -1.85 -2.28 18.75
CA PHE A 10 -1.14 -1.69 19.89
C PHE A 10 -0.85 -2.73 20.98
N THR A 11 -1.84 -3.54 21.34
CA THR A 11 -1.73 -4.56 22.39
C THR A 11 -0.66 -5.60 22.02
N ILE A 12 -0.67 -6.09 20.77
CA ILE A 12 0.31 -7.06 20.27
C ILE A 12 1.73 -6.46 20.28
N TYR A 13 1.90 -5.24 19.79
CA TYR A 13 3.22 -4.58 19.74
C TYR A 13 3.67 -3.96 21.07
N THR A 14 2.85 -4.04 22.12
CA THR A 14 3.23 -3.57 23.46
C THR A 14 3.52 -4.73 24.39
N TYR A 15 2.71 -5.80 24.33
CA TYR A 15 2.79 -6.90 25.28
C TYR A 15 3.41 -8.18 24.70
N TYR A 16 3.41 -8.36 23.37
CA TYR A 16 3.99 -9.55 22.73
C TYR A 16 5.32 -9.24 22.04
N TYR A 17 5.38 -8.19 21.22
CA TYR A 17 6.63 -7.68 20.65
C TYR A 17 7.14 -6.51 21.50
N THR A 18 7.78 -6.82 22.64
CA THR A 18 8.08 -5.84 23.69
C THR A 18 9.20 -4.85 23.35
N ASP A 19 9.95 -5.08 22.26
CA ASP A 19 10.97 -4.14 21.82
C ASP A 19 10.33 -2.92 21.11
N ARG A 20 10.16 -1.85 21.89
CA ARG A 20 9.60 -0.58 21.40
C ARG A 20 10.43 0.05 20.29
N GLY A 21 11.76 -0.07 20.35
CA GLY A 21 12.66 0.56 19.38
C GLY A 21 12.51 -0.03 17.99
N SER A 22 12.35 -1.35 17.89
CA SER A 22 12.13 -2.02 16.60
C SER A 22 10.66 -2.06 16.14
N ALA A 23 9.70 -1.71 17.01
CA ALA A 23 8.28 -1.71 16.70
C ALA A 23 7.86 -0.49 15.85
N ASP A 24 7.46 -0.76 14.60
CA ASP A 24 7.09 0.27 13.62
C ASP A 24 5.94 1.20 14.04
N ILE A 25 5.09 0.78 14.99
CA ILE A 25 4.02 1.62 15.53
C ILE A 25 4.54 2.75 16.44
N TYR A 26 5.74 2.59 17.01
CA TYR A 26 6.35 3.53 17.94
C TYR A 26 7.45 4.38 17.30
N LYS A 27 8.26 3.80 16.39
CA LYS A 27 9.40 4.49 15.73
C LYS A 27 9.11 5.93 15.32
N TYR A 28 8.07 6.13 14.51
CA TYR A 28 7.74 7.44 13.96
C TYR A 28 6.97 8.32 14.94
N PHE A 29 6.29 7.71 15.90
CA PHE A 29 5.56 8.41 16.95
C PHE A 29 6.52 9.02 17.99
N ASP A 30 7.56 8.27 18.35
CA ASP A 30 8.58 8.69 19.31
C ASP A 30 9.45 9.82 18.75
N ASP A 31 9.95 9.70 17.52
CA ASP A 31 10.65 10.80 16.81
C ASP A 31 9.75 12.06 16.67
N ALA A 32 8.47 11.86 16.38
CA ALA A 32 7.52 12.97 16.32
C ALA A 32 7.26 13.64 17.69
N SER A 33 7.47 12.91 18.79
CA SER A 33 7.37 13.48 20.13
C SER A 33 8.52 14.45 20.39
N VAL A 34 9.72 14.18 19.87
CA VAL A 34 10.87 15.10 19.93
C VAL A 34 10.55 16.41 19.21
N LEU A 35 10.02 16.35 17.98
CA LEU A 35 9.59 17.54 17.25
C LEU A 35 8.47 18.30 17.95
N PHE A 36 7.53 17.58 18.56
CA PHE A 36 6.45 18.21 19.31
C PHE A 36 6.96 18.96 20.55
N GLN A 37 7.96 18.42 21.25
CA GLN A 37 8.59 19.15 22.37
C GLN A 37 9.37 20.35 21.87
N LEU A 38 10.14 20.19 20.78
CA LEU A 38 10.81 21.32 20.14
C LEU A 38 9.83 22.43 19.75
N ALA A 39 8.62 22.09 19.29
CA ALA A 39 7.60 23.08 18.95
C ALA A 39 7.10 23.90 20.15
N LYS A 40 7.18 23.35 21.37
CA LYS A 40 6.83 24.06 22.61
C LYS A 40 8.00 24.89 23.14
N ASP A 41 9.20 24.35 23.02
CA ASP A 41 10.41 24.95 23.58
C ASP A 41 10.94 26.08 22.68
N ASP A 42 11.04 25.83 21.37
CA ASP A 42 11.39 26.84 20.36
C ASP A 42 10.67 26.57 19.01
N PHE A 43 9.58 27.29 18.79
CA PHE A 43 8.76 27.16 17.58
C PHE A 43 9.53 27.49 16.28
N SER A 44 10.55 28.37 16.35
CA SER A 44 11.36 28.72 15.18
C SER A 44 12.21 27.54 14.72
N SER A 45 13.00 26.93 15.62
CA SER A 45 13.77 25.72 15.33
C SER A 45 12.87 24.55 14.91
N PHE A 46 11.68 24.43 15.51
CA PHE A 46 10.67 23.47 15.06
C PHE A 46 10.28 23.69 13.60
N LEU A 47 9.91 24.91 13.19
CA LEU A 47 9.53 25.18 11.80
C LEU A 47 10.68 24.93 10.83
N MET A 48 11.91 25.28 11.21
CA MET A 48 13.11 25.00 10.42
C MET A 48 13.26 23.50 10.17
N LEU A 49 13.22 22.69 11.23
CA LEU A 49 13.36 21.25 11.13
C LEU A 49 12.16 20.58 10.44
N PHE A 50 10.95 21.02 10.76
CA PHE A 50 9.71 20.50 10.17
C PHE A 50 9.68 20.74 8.66
N LEU A 51 10.10 21.91 8.19
CA LEU A 51 10.15 22.25 6.76
C LEU A 51 11.45 21.79 6.06
N ASP A 52 12.40 21.22 6.82
CA ASP A 52 13.74 20.81 6.34
C ASP A 52 14.52 21.99 5.72
N MET A 53 14.42 23.16 6.36
CA MET A 53 15.22 24.34 6.00
C MET A 53 16.63 24.20 6.56
N SER A 54 17.64 24.46 5.72
CA SER A 54 19.05 24.38 6.08
C SER A 54 19.47 25.60 6.89
N ASP A 55 19.70 25.41 8.19
CA ASP A 55 20.33 26.38 9.09
C ASP A 55 21.23 25.61 10.10
N PRO A 56 22.51 25.98 10.28
CA PRO A 56 23.40 25.37 11.28
C PRO A 56 23.05 25.81 12.72
N ASN A 57 21.81 25.59 13.15
CA ASN A 57 21.40 25.81 14.53
C ASN A 57 21.68 24.55 15.37
N GLU A 58 22.41 24.72 16.47
CA GLU A 58 22.78 23.65 17.41
C GLU A 58 21.54 22.93 18.00
N ILE A 59 20.45 23.66 18.25
CA ILE A 59 19.18 23.11 18.74
C ILE A 59 18.59 22.13 17.72
N VAL A 60 18.65 22.48 16.43
CA VAL A 60 18.16 21.64 15.34
C VAL A 60 19.04 20.39 15.17
N ALA A 61 20.36 20.53 15.35
CA ALA A 61 21.29 19.40 15.32
C ALA A 61 21.02 18.42 16.47
N GLN A 62 20.87 18.93 17.70
CA GLN A 62 20.57 18.11 18.87
C GLN A 62 19.21 17.40 18.75
N ALA A 63 18.19 18.09 18.21
CA ALA A 63 16.88 17.47 17.95
C ALA A 63 16.98 16.32 16.94
N LYS A 64 17.83 16.44 15.91
CA LYS A 64 18.08 15.37 14.93
C LYS A 64 18.79 14.17 15.56
N GLU A 65 19.77 14.38 16.43
CA GLU A 65 20.47 13.29 17.13
C GLU A 65 19.52 12.48 18.03
N ASN A 66 18.51 13.13 18.59
CA ASN A 66 17.48 12.48 19.41
C ASN A 66 16.39 11.75 18.58
N MET A 67 16.40 11.88 17.25
CA MET A 67 15.47 11.18 16.35
C MET A 67 16.18 10.06 15.60
N LEU A 68 15.82 8.82 15.89
CA LEU A 68 16.52 7.64 15.36
C LEU A 68 16.17 7.34 13.89
N TYR A 69 15.00 7.77 13.44
CA TYR A 69 14.43 7.40 12.14
C TYR A 69 14.15 8.59 11.23
N TRP A 70 14.46 9.82 11.65
CA TRP A 70 14.38 11.02 10.82
C TRP A 70 15.17 10.84 9.52
N ASP A 71 16.40 10.35 9.64
CA ASP A 71 17.23 9.96 8.53
C ASP A 71 17.30 8.44 8.40
N LYS A 72 17.21 7.96 7.16
CA LYS A 72 17.32 6.54 6.86
C LYS A 72 18.79 6.14 6.88
N THR A 73 19.11 5.09 7.65
CA THR A 73 20.44 4.46 7.67
C THR A 73 20.88 4.01 6.27
N TYR A 74 19.94 3.52 5.45
CA TYR A 74 20.16 3.14 4.07
C TYR A 74 19.33 4.07 3.15
N ASN A 75 19.95 5.13 2.60
CA ASN A 75 19.26 6.10 1.75
C ASN A 75 20.08 6.54 0.52
N TYR A 76 19.99 5.76 -0.55
CA TYR A 76 20.67 6.08 -1.81
C TYR A 76 19.76 6.90 -2.74
N GLY A 77 19.40 8.13 -2.33
CA GLY A 77 18.73 9.11 -3.19
C GLY A 77 17.21 8.97 -3.39
N SER A 78 16.55 8.05 -2.67
CA SER A 78 15.08 7.93 -2.69
C SER A 78 14.40 8.94 -1.76
N LEU A 79 13.17 9.34 -2.06
CA LEU A 79 12.35 10.17 -1.16
C LEU A 79 12.30 9.54 0.25
N ASN A 80 12.62 10.34 1.27
CA ASN A 80 12.61 9.88 2.65
C ASN A 80 11.19 9.94 3.22
N ASP A 81 10.45 8.85 3.05
CA ASP A 81 9.10 8.66 3.57
C ASP A 81 9.03 8.59 5.11
N ASN A 82 10.16 8.40 5.82
CA ASN A 82 10.18 8.49 7.29
C ASN A 82 9.89 9.91 7.75
N ARG A 83 10.53 10.92 7.15
CA ARG A 83 10.29 12.34 7.50
C ARG A 83 8.83 12.72 7.29
N THR A 84 8.21 12.25 6.21
CA THR A 84 6.79 12.49 5.94
C THR A 84 5.88 11.94 7.05
N ILE A 85 6.09 10.69 7.46
CA ILE A 85 5.26 10.08 8.51
C ILE A 85 5.54 10.70 9.89
N ILE A 86 6.79 11.07 10.19
CA ILE A 86 7.15 11.77 11.44
C ILE A 86 6.46 13.14 11.47
N ARG A 87 6.45 13.90 10.38
CA ARG A 87 5.71 15.17 10.26
C ARG A 87 4.21 14.97 10.51
N VAL A 88 3.60 13.95 9.90
CA VAL A 88 2.17 13.63 10.11
C VAL A 88 1.89 13.30 11.58
N ASN A 89 2.71 12.45 12.21
CA ASN A 89 2.59 12.18 13.65
C ASN A 89 2.77 13.46 14.47
N THR A 90 3.70 14.33 14.11
CA THR A 90 3.93 15.59 14.85
C THR A 90 2.71 16.49 14.81
N LEU A 91 2.04 16.61 13.65
CA LEU A 91 0.79 17.35 13.54
C LEU A 91 -0.32 16.75 14.44
N PHE A 92 -0.36 15.43 14.58
CA PHE A 92 -1.33 14.78 15.47
C PHE A 92 -0.97 14.89 16.94
N HIS A 93 0.30 15.05 17.29
CA HIS A 93 0.71 15.32 18.68
C HIS A 93 0.10 16.61 19.24
N PHE A 94 -0.13 17.63 18.42
CA PHE A 94 -0.85 18.84 18.86
C PHE A 94 -2.30 18.58 19.26
N VAL A 95 -2.91 17.49 18.78
CA VAL A 95 -4.27 17.07 19.14
C VAL A 95 -4.24 16.01 20.24
N SER A 96 -3.30 15.07 20.17
CA SER A 96 -3.22 13.93 21.08
C SER A 96 -2.46 14.23 22.37
N PHE A 97 -1.69 15.32 22.42
CA PHE A 97 -0.80 15.69 23.53
C PHE A 97 0.11 14.55 24.00
N GLY A 98 0.65 13.75 23.07
CA GLY A 98 1.46 12.57 23.41
C GLY A 98 0.68 11.31 23.82
N ASN A 99 -0.66 11.34 23.90
CA ASN A 99 -1.43 10.12 24.18
C ASN A 99 -1.54 9.23 22.94
N PHE A 100 -0.97 8.02 23.01
CA PHE A 100 -0.95 7.09 21.88
C PHE A 100 -2.34 6.64 21.41
N GLN A 101 -3.30 6.43 22.32
CA GLN A 101 -4.63 5.95 21.92
C GLN A 101 -5.47 7.04 21.25
N VAL A 102 -5.35 8.29 21.70
CA VAL A 102 -5.94 9.43 20.97
C VAL A 102 -5.33 9.52 19.58
N HIS A 103 -4.01 9.36 19.47
CA HIS A 103 -3.30 9.31 18.19
C HIS A 103 -3.82 8.20 17.26
N ASN A 104 -4.00 7.00 17.82
CA ASN A 104 -4.54 5.84 17.14
C ASN A 104 -5.95 6.11 16.59
N ILE A 105 -6.81 6.81 17.34
CA ILE A 105 -8.14 7.21 16.88
C ILE A 105 -8.05 8.15 15.66
N LEU A 106 -7.13 9.14 15.67
CA LEU A 106 -6.93 10.05 14.54
C LEU A 106 -6.51 9.31 13.27
N PHE A 107 -5.54 8.38 13.38
CA PHE A 107 -5.13 7.51 12.28
C PHE A 107 -6.29 6.65 11.75
N ASN A 108 -7.11 6.11 12.65
CA ASN A 108 -8.28 5.31 12.29
C ASN A 108 -9.34 6.13 11.54
N VAL A 109 -9.59 7.38 11.94
CA VAL A 109 -10.52 8.28 11.24
C VAL A 109 -10.03 8.54 9.81
N LEU A 110 -8.74 8.87 9.63
CA LEU A 110 -8.19 9.07 8.27
C LEU A 110 -8.30 7.82 7.42
N SER A 111 -7.83 6.67 7.92
CA SER A 111 -7.91 5.42 7.18
C SER A 111 -9.35 5.04 6.83
N PHE A 112 -10.30 5.27 7.74
CA PHE A 112 -11.74 5.07 7.48
C PHE A 112 -12.27 5.96 6.36
N THR A 113 -11.89 7.25 6.33
CA THR A 113 -12.28 8.15 5.23
C THR A 113 -11.68 7.71 3.89
N GLY A 114 -10.46 7.16 3.88
CA GLY A 114 -9.88 6.49 2.70
C GLY A 114 -10.70 5.30 2.23
N CYS A 115 -11.12 4.42 3.16
CA CYS A 115 -11.99 3.29 2.84
C CYS A 115 -13.34 3.75 2.25
N ILE A 116 -13.93 4.84 2.75
CA ILE A 116 -15.13 5.44 2.16
C ILE A 116 -14.86 5.92 0.72
N GLY A 117 -13.72 6.57 0.48
CA GLY A 117 -13.30 6.95 -0.87
C GLY A 117 -13.19 5.76 -1.82
N LEU A 118 -12.55 4.68 -1.39
CA LEU A 118 -12.46 3.43 -2.15
C LEU A 118 -13.84 2.80 -2.38
N TYR A 119 -14.71 2.79 -1.37
CA TYR A 119 -16.08 2.29 -1.50
C TYR A 119 -16.85 3.02 -2.60
N HIS A 120 -16.80 4.36 -2.62
CA HIS A 120 -17.46 5.14 -3.66
C HIS A 120 -16.84 4.95 -5.04
N PHE A 121 -15.50 4.81 -5.10
CA PHE A 121 -14.81 4.46 -6.34
C PHE A 121 -15.28 3.10 -6.88
N PHE A 122 -15.22 2.03 -6.07
CA PHE A 122 -15.63 0.70 -6.50
C PHE A 122 -17.10 0.64 -6.87
N ARG A 123 -17.99 1.25 -6.06
CA ARG A 123 -19.43 1.31 -6.35
C ARG A 123 -19.73 2.03 -7.66
N ALA A 124 -18.98 3.08 -8.00
CA ALA A 124 -19.16 3.82 -9.24
C ALA A 124 -18.66 3.06 -10.47
N LYS A 125 -17.63 2.20 -10.32
CA LYS A 125 -16.96 1.55 -11.46
C LYS A 125 -17.37 0.09 -11.66
N PHE A 126 -17.90 -0.56 -10.63
CA PHE A 126 -18.32 -1.95 -10.64
C PHE A 126 -19.77 -2.11 -10.20
N LYS A 127 -20.52 -2.94 -10.94
CA LYS A 127 -21.87 -3.37 -10.57
C LYS A 127 -21.80 -4.61 -9.67
N LEU A 128 -21.23 -4.46 -8.49
CA LEU A 128 -21.14 -5.53 -7.48
C LEU A 128 -22.11 -5.23 -6.32
N PRO A 129 -22.66 -6.27 -5.66
CA PRO A 129 -23.47 -6.11 -4.46
C PRO A 129 -22.66 -5.46 -3.33
N LYS A 130 -23.36 -4.73 -2.44
CA LYS A 130 -22.72 -3.91 -1.41
C LYS A 130 -21.89 -4.73 -0.43
N TRP A 131 -22.36 -5.92 -0.06
CA TRP A 131 -21.63 -6.80 0.85
C TRP A 131 -20.22 -7.16 0.35
N ILE A 132 -20.00 -7.28 -0.97
CA ILE A 132 -18.65 -7.54 -1.52
C ILE A 132 -17.75 -6.34 -1.31
N LEU A 133 -18.27 -5.12 -1.47
CA LEU A 133 -17.53 -3.89 -1.23
C LEU A 133 -17.19 -3.73 0.25
N LEU A 134 -18.12 -4.08 1.14
CA LEU A 134 -17.89 -4.04 2.58
C LEU A 134 -16.90 -5.13 3.04
N LEU A 135 -17.00 -6.33 2.47
CA LEU A 135 -16.08 -7.43 2.71
C LEU A 135 -14.64 -7.00 2.38
N SER A 136 -14.42 -6.49 1.17
CA SER A 136 -13.09 -6.13 0.68
C SER A 136 -12.42 -4.99 1.45
N LEU A 137 -13.20 -4.09 2.06
CA LEU A 137 -12.70 -2.89 2.74
C LEU A 137 -12.69 -2.98 4.27
N PHE A 138 -13.52 -3.84 4.87
CA PHE A 138 -13.72 -3.83 6.32
C PHE A 138 -13.62 -5.19 6.99
N LEU A 139 -13.62 -6.29 6.24
CA LEU A 139 -13.63 -7.64 6.81
C LEU A 139 -12.39 -8.48 6.45
N VAL A 140 -11.53 -7.99 5.56
CA VAL A 140 -10.24 -8.64 5.27
C VAL A 140 -9.30 -8.42 6.47
N PRO A 141 -8.87 -9.48 7.18
CA PRO A 141 -8.12 -9.35 8.43
C PRO A 141 -6.85 -8.51 8.31
N SER A 142 -5.96 -8.80 7.36
CA SER A 142 -4.68 -8.10 7.23
C SER A 142 -4.88 -6.66 6.77
N PHE A 143 -5.84 -6.40 5.87
CA PHE A 143 -6.19 -5.05 5.48
C PHE A 143 -6.66 -4.25 6.68
N LEU A 144 -7.59 -4.80 7.48
CA LEU A 144 -8.10 -4.15 8.67
C LEU A 144 -6.99 -3.93 9.70
N PHE A 145 -6.15 -4.93 9.95
CA PHE A 145 -5.07 -4.89 10.93
C PHE A 145 -4.04 -3.80 10.63
N TRP A 146 -3.42 -3.85 9.45
CA TRP A 146 -2.31 -2.96 9.10
C TRP A 146 -2.77 -1.54 8.74
N SER A 147 -3.99 -1.36 8.24
CA SER A 147 -4.53 -0.04 7.94
C SER A 147 -5.24 0.64 9.11
N SER A 148 -5.19 0.09 10.33
CA SER A 148 -5.87 0.67 11.51
C SER A 148 -4.91 1.11 12.62
N GLY A 149 -3.60 1.03 12.39
CA GLY A 149 -2.56 1.44 13.33
C GLY A 149 -2.00 2.83 13.09
N VAL A 150 -1.14 3.29 14.00
CA VAL A 150 -0.24 4.45 13.81
C VAL A 150 0.90 4.03 12.87
N LEU A 151 0.56 3.80 11.60
CA LEU A 151 1.42 3.24 10.57
C LEU A 151 1.27 4.01 9.25
N LYS A 152 2.30 3.92 8.40
CA LYS A 152 2.29 4.46 7.04
C LYS A 152 1.09 3.95 6.22
N GLU A 153 0.67 2.71 6.44
CA GLU A 153 -0.43 2.06 5.73
C GLU A 153 -1.79 2.74 5.96
N SER A 154 -2.06 3.26 7.16
CA SER A 154 -3.29 4.00 7.45
C SER A 154 -3.38 5.29 6.64
N ILE A 155 -2.26 6.04 6.56
CA ILE A 155 -2.15 7.26 5.75
C ILE A 155 -2.16 6.95 4.26
N LEU A 156 -1.54 5.83 3.86
CA LEU A 156 -1.57 5.33 2.49
C LEU A 156 -2.99 5.05 2.02
N ILE A 157 -3.81 4.36 2.81
CA ILE A 157 -5.20 4.04 2.45
C ILE A 157 -6.06 5.31 2.38
N PHE A 158 -5.83 6.26 3.29
CA PHE A 158 -6.43 7.59 3.21
C PHE A 158 -6.11 8.28 1.88
N ALA A 159 -4.83 8.41 1.56
CA ALA A 159 -4.35 9.09 0.37
C ALA A 159 -4.81 8.39 -0.93
N LEU A 160 -4.69 7.06 -1.00
CA LEU A 160 -5.09 6.26 -2.15
C LEU A 160 -6.61 6.36 -2.40
N GLY A 161 -7.41 6.15 -1.36
CA GLY A 161 -8.86 6.13 -1.47
C GLY A 161 -9.45 7.48 -1.88
N LEU A 162 -8.98 8.56 -1.26
CA LEU A 162 -9.43 9.90 -1.63
C LEU A 162 -8.89 10.35 -2.99
N THR A 163 -7.67 9.97 -3.37
CA THR A 163 -7.15 10.26 -4.72
C THR A 163 -8.03 9.64 -5.79
N LEU A 164 -8.35 8.35 -5.67
CA LEU A 164 -9.20 7.66 -6.64
C LEU A 164 -10.64 8.20 -6.64
N PHE A 165 -11.20 8.49 -5.47
CA PHE A 165 -12.53 9.09 -5.38
C PHE A 165 -12.60 10.45 -6.06
N HIS A 166 -11.67 11.36 -5.75
CA HIS A 166 -11.67 12.72 -6.30
C HIS A 166 -11.33 12.75 -7.79
N PHE A 167 -10.44 11.87 -8.23
CA PHE A 167 -10.05 11.79 -9.64
C PHE A 167 -11.16 11.21 -10.53
N PHE A 168 -11.88 10.18 -10.04
CA PHE A 168 -12.79 9.41 -10.90
C PHE A 168 -14.28 9.55 -10.60
N VAL A 169 -14.67 10.10 -9.45
CA VAL A 169 -16.07 10.10 -8.99
C VAL A 169 -16.52 11.49 -8.56
N ASN A 170 -15.74 12.22 -7.76
CA ASN A 170 -16.19 13.49 -7.20
C ASN A 170 -16.28 14.59 -8.26
N THR A 171 -17.44 15.23 -8.36
CA THR A 171 -17.69 16.38 -9.25
C THR A 171 -17.77 17.71 -8.51
N LYS A 172 -17.65 17.71 -7.17
CA LYS A 172 -17.79 18.91 -6.33
C LYS A 172 -16.59 19.87 -6.46
N SER A 173 -16.80 21.13 -6.07
CA SER A 173 -15.84 22.23 -6.19
C SER A 173 -14.52 22.00 -5.47
N MET A 174 -14.54 21.45 -4.24
CA MET A 174 -13.33 21.20 -3.46
C MET A 174 -12.48 20.01 -3.96
N LYS A 175 -12.86 19.37 -5.08
CA LYS A 175 -12.17 18.15 -5.54
C LYS A 175 -10.70 18.35 -5.83
N TRP A 176 -10.32 19.51 -6.37
CA TRP A 176 -8.93 19.78 -6.78
C TRP A 176 -8.02 19.96 -5.57
N LEU A 177 -8.48 20.66 -4.53
CA LEU A 177 -7.75 20.80 -3.27
C LEU A 177 -7.44 19.43 -2.67
N TRP A 178 -8.47 18.60 -2.49
CA TRP A 178 -8.31 17.27 -1.93
C TRP A 178 -7.46 16.37 -2.81
N LEU A 179 -7.65 16.41 -4.13
CA LEU A 179 -6.86 15.62 -5.06
C LEU A 179 -5.36 15.99 -4.98
N VAL A 180 -5.01 17.28 -5.01
CA VAL A 180 -3.61 17.73 -4.91
C VAL A 180 -3.01 17.33 -3.57
N LEU A 181 -3.77 17.52 -2.47
CA LEU A 181 -3.33 17.15 -1.13
C LEU A 181 -3.07 15.65 -1.02
N THR A 182 -4.02 14.81 -1.44
CA THR A 182 -3.90 13.35 -1.26
C THR A 182 -2.95 12.72 -2.27
N PHE A 183 -2.84 13.28 -3.47
CA PHE A 183 -1.86 12.85 -4.46
C PHE A 183 -0.44 13.16 -4.00
N THR A 184 -0.20 14.38 -3.49
CA THR A 184 1.08 14.77 -2.89
C THR A 184 1.40 13.85 -1.71
N LEU A 185 0.46 13.65 -0.79
CA LEU A 185 0.66 12.75 0.35
C LEU A 185 1.01 11.32 -0.09
N LEU A 186 0.34 10.79 -1.13
CA LEU A 186 0.64 9.48 -1.69
C LEU A 186 2.05 9.42 -2.30
N LEU A 187 2.47 10.47 -3.01
CA LEU A 187 3.81 10.61 -3.58
C LEU A 187 4.89 10.54 -2.50
N TRP A 188 4.71 11.23 -1.38
CA TRP A 188 5.68 11.34 -0.29
C TRP A 188 5.65 10.18 0.72
N ILE A 189 4.56 9.42 0.79
CA ILE A 189 4.44 8.24 1.67
C ILE A 189 4.92 6.97 0.94
N LYS A 190 4.37 6.67 -0.24
CA LYS A 190 4.75 5.48 -1.02
C LYS A 190 4.62 5.73 -2.51
N THR A 191 5.65 6.37 -3.07
CA THR A 191 5.75 6.68 -4.50
C THR A 191 5.48 5.45 -5.39
N TYR A 192 5.98 4.27 -5.01
CA TYR A 192 5.80 3.05 -5.79
C TYR A 192 4.32 2.66 -5.98
N VAL A 193 3.45 2.90 -4.98
CA VAL A 193 2.01 2.63 -5.10
C VAL A 193 1.40 3.55 -6.14
N LEU A 194 1.78 4.83 -6.17
CA LEU A 194 1.33 5.77 -7.17
C LEU A 194 1.82 5.37 -8.58
N LEU A 195 3.09 5.03 -8.73
CA LEU A 195 3.66 4.60 -10.01
C LEU A 195 2.95 3.37 -10.58
N THR A 196 2.55 2.42 -9.71
CA THR A 196 1.81 1.22 -10.14
C THR A 196 0.38 1.49 -10.62
N LEU A 197 -0.19 2.68 -10.37
CA LEU A 197 -1.47 3.10 -10.95
C LEU A 197 -1.32 3.60 -12.40
N LEU A 198 -0.13 4.08 -12.79
CA LEU A 198 0.10 4.72 -14.09
C LEU A 198 -0.23 3.82 -15.28
N PRO A 199 0.15 2.52 -15.33
CA PRO A 199 -0.19 1.66 -16.46
C PRO A 199 -1.69 1.58 -16.74
N GLY A 200 -2.49 1.47 -15.67
CA GLY A 200 -3.95 1.46 -15.78
C GLY A 200 -4.51 2.81 -16.21
N LEU A 201 -3.94 3.92 -15.73
CA LEU A 201 -4.34 5.28 -16.14
C LEU A 201 -4.04 5.55 -17.61
N LEU A 202 -2.85 5.15 -18.08
CA LEU A 202 -2.45 5.22 -19.48
C LEU A 202 -3.41 4.43 -20.35
N PHE A 203 -3.74 3.19 -19.95
CA PHE A 203 -4.73 2.36 -20.65
C PHE A 203 -6.10 3.04 -20.75
N ILE A 204 -6.56 3.61 -19.63
CA ILE A 204 -7.82 4.37 -19.58
C ILE A 204 -7.81 5.59 -20.51
N GLY A 205 -6.67 6.27 -20.62
CA GLY A 205 -6.46 7.42 -21.49
C GLY A 205 -6.43 7.03 -22.95
N LEU A 206 -5.60 6.06 -23.33
CA LEU A 206 -5.51 5.56 -24.71
C LEU A 206 -6.86 5.05 -25.21
N ASN A 207 -7.60 4.27 -24.42
CA ASN A 207 -8.93 3.78 -24.83
C ASN A 207 -9.99 4.88 -24.99
N LYS A 208 -9.74 6.11 -24.53
CA LYS A 208 -10.66 7.24 -24.81
C LYS A 208 -10.41 7.89 -26.17
N VAL A 209 -9.18 7.83 -26.67
CA VAL A 209 -8.72 8.60 -27.85
C VAL A 209 -8.38 7.72 -29.05
N SER A 210 -7.96 6.48 -28.78
CA SER A 210 -7.54 5.52 -29.80
C SER A 210 -8.75 4.83 -30.41
N PRO A 211 -8.82 4.69 -31.74
CA PRO A 211 -9.86 3.89 -32.41
C PRO A 211 -9.61 2.39 -32.29
N LEU A 212 -8.45 1.96 -31.78
CA LEU A 212 -8.09 0.56 -31.70
C LEU A 212 -8.92 -0.19 -30.64
N ASP A 213 -9.06 -1.50 -30.85
CA ASP A 213 -9.65 -2.39 -29.85
C ASP A 213 -8.90 -2.32 -28.51
N PRO A 214 -9.59 -2.53 -27.38
CA PRO A 214 -8.97 -2.48 -26.06
C PRO A 214 -7.76 -3.41 -25.89
N LEU A 215 -7.71 -4.54 -26.60
CA LEU A 215 -6.55 -5.44 -26.57
C LEU A 215 -5.29 -4.75 -27.13
N TRP A 216 -5.40 -4.08 -28.27
CA TRP A 216 -4.27 -3.40 -28.90
C TRP A 216 -3.84 -2.17 -28.11
N ASN A 217 -4.79 -1.44 -27.52
CA ASN A 217 -4.47 -0.35 -26.59
C ASN A 217 -3.71 -0.86 -25.35
N TRP A 218 -4.04 -2.06 -24.86
CA TRP A 218 -3.31 -2.69 -23.76
C TRP A 218 -1.87 -3.06 -24.16
N ILE A 219 -1.71 -3.71 -25.31
CA ILE A 219 -0.40 -4.07 -25.87
C ILE A 219 0.45 -2.81 -26.06
N ALA A 220 -0.13 -1.75 -26.64
CA ALA A 220 0.56 -0.47 -26.82
C ALA A 220 1.02 0.13 -25.48
N CYS A 221 0.16 0.15 -24.46
CA CYS A 221 0.54 0.60 -23.12
C CYS A 221 1.71 -0.20 -22.53
N ALA A 222 1.67 -1.53 -22.61
CA ALA A 222 2.72 -2.38 -22.11
C ALA A 222 4.05 -2.13 -22.83
N SER A 223 4.02 -2.02 -24.16
CA SER A 223 5.20 -1.70 -24.98
C SER A 223 5.77 -0.33 -24.63
N ILE A 224 4.94 0.71 -24.52
CA ILE A 224 5.38 2.07 -24.14
C ILE A 224 6.08 2.03 -22.78
N LEU A 225 5.55 1.31 -21.80
CA LEU A 225 6.14 1.21 -20.47
C LEU A 225 7.48 0.49 -20.50
N ILE A 226 7.57 -0.67 -21.16
CA ILE A 226 8.81 -1.44 -21.29
C ILE A 226 9.89 -0.60 -21.99
N ILE A 227 9.52 0.04 -23.10
CA ILE A 227 10.42 0.93 -23.84
C ILE A 227 10.85 2.10 -22.97
N SER A 228 9.94 2.72 -22.20
CA SER A 228 10.29 3.83 -21.32
C SER A 228 11.28 3.44 -20.22
N VAL A 229 11.13 2.24 -19.63
CA VAL A 229 12.07 1.73 -18.62
C VAL A 229 13.45 1.48 -19.24
N TYR A 230 13.50 0.94 -20.45
CA TYR A 230 14.76 0.65 -21.15
C TYR A 230 15.45 1.92 -21.67
N LEU A 231 14.70 2.86 -22.25
CA LEU A 231 15.25 4.09 -22.85
C LEU A 231 15.60 5.16 -21.82
N SER A 232 14.92 5.22 -20.68
CA SER A 232 15.14 6.25 -19.65
C SER A 232 16.62 6.44 -19.28
N PRO A 233 17.41 5.40 -18.93
CA PRO A 233 18.84 5.59 -18.64
C PRO A 233 19.67 6.02 -19.86
N LEU A 234 19.29 5.59 -21.08
CA LEU A 234 20.03 5.89 -22.31
C LEU A 234 19.95 7.37 -22.71
N ILE A 235 18.87 8.06 -22.31
CA ILE A 235 18.67 9.50 -22.56
C ILE A 235 19.06 10.37 -21.36
N GLY A 236 19.76 9.80 -20.37
CA GLY A 236 20.17 10.50 -19.15
C GLY A 236 19.05 10.67 -18.09
N GLY A 237 17.95 9.94 -18.23
CA GLY A 237 16.88 9.85 -17.23
C GLY A 237 17.19 8.87 -16.09
N PRO A 238 16.26 8.70 -15.13
CA PRO A 238 16.44 7.76 -14.02
C PRO A 238 16.48 6.32 -14.53
N ASP A 239 17.24 5.44 -13.86
CA ASP A 239 17.26 4.01 -14.15
C ASP A 239 16.33 3.26 -13.17
N PRO A 240 15.11 2.86 -13.58
CA PRO A 240 14.18 2.18 -12.67
C PRO A 240 14.68 0.80 -12.24
N VAL A 241 15.48 0.12 -13.07
CA VAL A 241 16.03 -1.19 -12.77
C VAL A 241 17.11 -1.05 -11.71
N ALA A 242 18.06 -0.11 -11.88
CA ALA A 242 19.09 0.13 -10.86
C ALA A 242 18.48 0.55 -9.51
N HIS A 243 17.43 1.38 -9.52
CA HIS A 243 16.70 1.72 -8.28
C HIS A 243 16.08 0.49 -7.62
N LEU A 244 15.52 -0.44 -8.42
CA LEU A 244 14.93 -1.67 -7.90
C LEU A 244 16.00 -2.62 -7.35
N ILE A 245 17.14 -2.76 -8.03
CA ILE A 245 18.31 -3.52 -7.56
C ILE A 245 18.81 -2.95 -6.22
N GLN A 246 19.00 -1.63 -6.14
CA GLN A 246 19.44 -0.99 -4.92
C GLN A 246 18.44 -1.20 -3.78
N LYS A 247 17.13 -1.10 -4.06
CA LYS A 247 16.10 -1.36 -3.04
C LYS A 247 16.07 -2.80 -2.56
N GLN A 248 16.34 -3.76 -3.45
CA GLN A 248 16.48 -5.16 -3.07
C GLN A 248 17.70 -5.37 -2.16
N LYS A 249 18.84 -4.76 -2.51
CA LYS A 249 20.07 -4.79 -1.71
C LYS A 249 19.88 -4.16 -0.33
N ASP A 250 19.26 -2.99 -0.25
CA ASP A 250 18.92 -2.32 1.02
C ASP A 250 18.11 -3.27 1.93
N PHE A 251 17.21 -4.07 1.35
CA PHE A 251 16.40 -5.03 2.10
C PHE A 251 17.21 -6.25 2.56
N PHE A 252 18.13 -6.76 1.73
CA PHE A 252 19.03 -7.84 2.13
C PHE A 252 19.96 -7.42 3.27
N ASP A 253 20.51 -6.20 3.23
CA ASP A 253 21.33 -5.64 4.31
C ASP A 253 20.50 -5.49 5.61
N LEU A 254 19.23 -5.09 5.49
CA LEU A 254 18.30 -5.04 6.62
C LEU A 254 18.00 -6.43 7.20
N VAL A 255 17.82 -7.45 6.35
CA VAL A 255 17.59 -8.84 6.77
C VAL A 255 18.83 -9.40 7.46
N ALA A 256 20.02 -9.12 6.93
CA ALA A 256 21.28 -9.55 7.52
C ALA A 256 21.52 -8.93 8.91
N SER A 257 21.11 -7.68 9.11
CA SER A 257 21.25 -6.98 10.40
C SER A 257 20.18 -7.38 11.43
N LEU A 258 18.92 -7.52 11.03
CA LEU A 258 17.81 -7.80 11.96
C LEU A 258 17.55 -9.30 12.18
N GLN A 259 18.06 -10.17 11.31
CA GLN A 259 17.84 -11.63 11.36
C GLN A 259 16.37 -12.04 11.65
N PRO A 260 15.41 -11.61 10.81
CA PRO A 260 13.99 -11.86 11.08
C PRO A 260 13.63 -13.36 11.04
N ASN A 261 12.71 -13.76 11.90
CA ASN A 261 12.30 -15.16 12.10
C ASN A 261 11.65 -15.84 10.87
N SER A 262 11.14 -15.05 9.92
CA SER A 262 10.26 -15.50 8.84
C SER A 262 10.69 -14.90 7.49
N THR A 263 11.68 -15.53 6.86
CA THR A 263 12.20 -15.15 5.54
C THR A 263 11.94 -16.21 4.49
N TYR A 264 12.09 -15.83 3.22
CA TYR A 264 12.10 -16.78 2.11
C TYR A 264 13.14 -16.40 1.06
N TYR A 265 13.54 -17.40 0.25
CA TYR A 265 14.47 -17.18 -0.84
C TYR A 265 13.89 -16.27 -1.92
N LEU A 266 14.54 -15.12 -2.11
CA LEU A 266 14.26 -14.14 -3.14
C LEU A 266 15.46 -14.09 -4.10
N PRO A 267 15.28 -14.37 -5.41
CA PRO A 267 16.38 -14.28 -6.37
C PRO A 267 16.94 -12.86 -6.47
N GLU A 268 18.26 -12.74 -6.49
CA GLU A 268 18.95 -11.47 -6.72
C GLU A 268 18.68 -10.96 -8.14
N ILE A 269 18.59 -9.64 -8.27
CA ILE A 269 18.35 -8.95 -9.54
C ILE A 269 19.64 -8.21 -9.88
N ASN A 270 20.23 -8.54 -11.02
CA ASN A 270 21.44 -7.88 -11.52
C ASN A 270 21.19 -7.13 -12.83
N SER A 271 20.09 -7.44 -13.53
CA SER A 271 19.78 -6.90 -14.84
C SER A 271 18.28 -6.78 -15.09
N PHE A 272 17.90 -6.09 -16.16
CA PHE A 272 16.51 -6.03 -16.64
C PHE A 272 15.95 -7.43 -16.96
N SER A 273 16.79 -8.36 -17.45
CA SER A 273 16.39 -9.74 -17.74
C SER A 273 15.92 -10.46 -16.47
N ASP A 274 16.66 -10.27 -15.37
CA ASP A 274 16.32 -10.89 -14.08
C ASP A 274 14.97 -10.37 -13.57
N VAL A 275 14.70 -9.07 -13.75
CA VAL A 275 13.38 -8.48 -13.41
C VAL A 275 12.28 -9.22 -14.17
N PHE A 276 12.43 -9.40 -15.48
CA PHE A 276 11.42 -10.05 -16.33
C PHE A 276 11.18 -11.51 -15.93
N TRP A 277 12.24 -12.29 -15.74
CA TRP A 277 12.13 -13.71 -15.42
C TRP A 277 11.68 -13.98 -13.97
N ASN A 278 12.02 -13.10 -13.04
CA ASN A 278 11.60 -13.22 -11.64
C ASN A 278 10.21 -12.65 -11.38
N LEU A 279 9.65 -11.83 -12.28
CA LEU A 279 8.35 -11.17 -12.11
C LEU A 279 7.19 -12.15 -11.83
N PRO A 280 7.02 -13.28 -12.54
CA PRO A 280 5.94 -14.22 -12.26
C PRO A 280 6.03 -14.81 -10.85
N ARG A 281 7.23 -15.15 -10.39
CA ARG A 281 7.49 -15.67 -9.05
C ARG A 281 7.24 -14.61 -7.98
N ALA A 282 7.63 -13.36 -8.24
CA ALA A 282 7.39 -12.22 -7.36
C ALA A 282 5.88 -11.98 -7.16
N VAL A 283 5.12 -11.89 -8.26
CA VAL A 283 3.66 -11.70 -8.23
C VAL A 283 2.99 -12.85 -7.47
N PHE A 284 3.36 -14.10 -7.79
CA PHE A 284 2.82 -15.27 -7.11
C PHE A 284 3.09 -15.24 -5.59
N SER A 285 4.31 -14.86 -5.19
CA SER A 285 4.68 -14.77 -3.79
C SER A 285 3.83 -13.74 -3.04
N VAL A 286 3.61 -12.55 -3.61
CA VAL A 286 2.77 -11.52 -2.97
C VAL A 286 1.32 -11.98 -2.83
N LEU A 287 0.77 -12.61 -3.88
CA LEU A 287 -0.64 -12.99 -3.91
C LEU A 287 -0.97 -14.16 -2.98
N PHE A 288 -0.09 -15.15 -2.87
CA PHE A 288 -0.43 -16.43 -2.24
C PHE A 288 0.41 -16.81 -1.02
N ARG A 289 1.53 -16.12 -0.75
CA ARG A 289 2.41 -16.46 0.39
C ARG A 289 2.24 -15.51 1.59
N PRO A 290 2.52 -15.96 2.82
CA PRO A 290 2.99 -17.32 3.21
C PRO A 290 1.93 -18.41 3.01
N PHE A 291 2.39 -19.64 2.72
CA PHE A 291 1.55 -20.84 2.78
C PHE A 291 1.39 -21.35 4.21
N ALA A 292 0.43 -22.25 4.42
CA ALA A 292 0.10 -22.84 5.73
C ALA A 292 1.23 -23.70 6.35
N TRP A 293 2.35 -23.90 5.66
CA TRP A 293 3.53 -24.62 6.14
C TRP A 293 4.80 -23.77 6.15
N GLU A 294 4.71 -22.47 5.85
CA GLU A 294 5.86 -21.56 5.76
C GLU A 294 5.92 -20.52 6.89
N PHE A 295 5.04 -20.62 7.88
CA PHE A 295 4.92 -19.63 8.94
C PHE A 295 5.70 -20.01 10.20
N ASN A 296 6.32 -19.02 10.84
CA ASN A 296 6.97 -19.14 12.15
C ASN A 296 6.38 -18.10 13.12
N GLY A 297 5.11 -18.27 13.47
CA GLY A 297 4.43 -17.41 14.46
C GLY A 297 2.92 -17.29 14.24
N ALA A 298 2.22 -16.78 15.26
CA ALA A 298 0.76 -16.63 15.24
C ALA A 298 0.28 -15.62 14.19
N LEU A 299 0.99 -14.50 14.00
CA LEU A 299 0.63 -13.51 12.98
C LEU A 299 0.80 -14.05 11.56
N ASP A 300 1.87 -14.81 11.32
CA ASP A 300 2.12 -15.44 10.02
C ASP A 300 1.09 -16.55 9.73
N ALA A 301 0.63 -17.28 10.76
CA ALA A 301 -0.44 -18.27 10.62
C ALA A 301 -1.77 -17.63 10.20
N LEU A 302 -2.14 -16.48 10.81
CA LEU A 302 -3.33 -15.72 10.40
C LEU A 302 -3.21 -15.22 8.95
N ALA A 303 -2.03 -14.76 8.54
CA ALA A 303 -1.77 -14.38 7.16
C ALA A 303 -1.88 -15.57 6.19
N ALA A 304 -1.39 -16.74 6.57
CA ALA A 304 -1.51 -17.96 5.77
C ALA A 304 -2.96 -18.41 5.59
N MET A 305 -3.80 -18.30 6.63
CA MET A 305 -5.24 -18.57 6.54
C MET A 305 -5.95 -17.59 5.58
N GLU A 306 -5.60 -16.30 5.64
CA GLU A 306 -6.13 -15.31 4.71
C GLU A 306 -5.73 -15.63 3.26
N ASN A 307 -4.48 -16.00 3.03
CA ASN A 307 -4.00 -16.37 1.69
C ASN A 307 -4.68 -17.64 1.16
N LEU A 308 -4.97 -18.61 2.02
CA LEU A 308 -5.75 -19.78 1.65
C LEU A 308 -7.17 -19.37 1.21
N ALA A 309 -7.81 -18.44 1.93
CA ALA A 309 -9.10 -17.89 1.52
C ALA A 309 -9.04 -17.14 0.19
N LEU A 310 -7.97 -16.38 -0.07
CA LEU A 310 -7.72 -15.73 -1.35
C LEU A 310 -7.50 -16.75 -2.48
N LEU A 311 -6.78 -17.85 -2.22
CA LEU A 311 -6.59 -18.93 -3.19
C LEU A 311 -7.92 -19.59 -3.54
N VAL A 312 -8.76 -19.89 -2.54
CA VAL A 312 -10.12 -20.40 -2.76
C VAL A 312 -10.95 -19.40 -3.59
N LEU A 313 -10.84 -18.10 -3.29
CA LEU A 313 -11.53 -17.06 -4.08
C LEU A 313 -11.07 -17.04 -5.54
N VAL A 314 -9.78 -17.23 -5.81
CA VAL A 314 -9.23 -17.35 -7.18
C VAL A 314 -9.79 -18.60 -7.88
N ILE A 315 -9.85 -19.75 -7.20
CA ILE A 315 -10.44 -20.98 -7.76
C ILE A 315 -11.92 -20.75 -8.10
N LEU A 316 -12.69 -20.14 -7.19
CA LEU A 316 -14.08 -19.77 -7.45
C LEU A 316 -14.20 -18.80 -8.62
N ALA A 317 -13.29 -17.82 -8.74
CA ALA A 317 -13.26 -16.88 -9.85
C ALA A 317 -13.10 -17.58 -11.20
N VAL A 318 -12.27 -18.63 -11.27
CA VAL A 318 -12.05 -19.42 -12.48
C VAL A 318 -13.26 -20.33 -12.78
N VAL A 319 -13.77 -21.06 -11.79
CA VAL A 319 -14.88 -22.03 -11.96
C VAL A 319 -16.20 -21.33 -12.30
N TYR A 320 -16.45 -20.17 -11.70
CA TYR A 320 -17.66 -19.37 -11.89
C TYR A 320 -17.43 -18.15 -12.77
N ARG A 321 -16.41 -18.17 -13.65
CA ARG A 321 -16.14 -17.03 -14.54
C ARG A 321 -17.32 -16.72 -15.46
N LYS A 322 -17.53 -15.44 -15.75
CA LYS A 322 -18.44 -14.98 -16.81
C LYS A 322 -17.98 -15.53 -18.16
N LYS A 323 -18.95 -15.83 -19.04
CA LYS A 323 -18.67 -16.23 -20.43
C LYS A 323 -18.07 -15.10 -21.25
N ASP A 324 -18.53 -13.87 -20.99
CA ASP A 324 -17.98 -12.65 -21.58
C ASP A 324 -16.63 -12.31 -20.93
N LEU A 325 -15.55 -12.55 -21.68
CA LEU A 325 -14.17 -12.19 -21.31
C LEU A 325 -13.72 -10.87 -21.96
N SER A 326 -14.65 -10.01 -22.39
CA SER A 326 -14.28 -8.72 -22.98
C SER A 326 -13.39 -7.91 -22.03
N ILE A 327 -12.36 -7.27 -22.61
CA ILE A 327 -11.42 -6.42 -21.88
C ILE A 327 -12.17 -5.15 -21.46
N LYS A 328 -12.61 -5.14 -20.20
CA LYS A 328 -13.32 -3.99 -19.63
C LYS A 328 -12.33 -3.00 -19.06
N LYS A 329 -12.58 -1.71 -19.32
CA LYS A 329 -11.76 -0.58 -18.90
C LYS A 329 -11.31 -0.64 -17.44
N TRP A 330 -12.27 -0.78 -16.53
CA TRP A 330 -11.99 -0.76 -15.09
C TRP A 330 -11.38 -2.06 -14.57
N ASN A 331 -11.75 -3.21 -15.16
CA ASN A 331 -11.11 -4.49 -14.84
C ASN A 331 -9.62 -4.45 -15.21
N THR A 332 -9.29 -3.91 -16.38
CA THR A 332 -7.91 -3.80 -16.86
C THR A 332 -7.10 -2.87 -15.97
N PHE A 333 -7.64 -1.72 -15.58
CA PHE A 333 -7.02 -0.83 -14.60
C PHE A 333 -6.72 -1.52 -13.25
N HIS A 334 -7.65 -2.35 -12.75
CA HIS A 334 -7.44 -3.08 -11.50
C HIS A 334 -6.34 -4.12 -11.65
N TRP A 335 -6.41 -4.92 -12.71
CA TRP A 335 -5.40 -5.96 -12.97
C TRP A 335 -4.02 -5.38 -13.21
N SER A 336 -3.90 -4.26 -13.93
CA SER A 336 -2.63 -3.57 -14.10
C SER A 336 -2.06 -3.12 -12.75
N PHE A 337 -2.89 -2.50 -11.90
CA PHE A 337 -2.46 -2.07 -10.58
C PHE A 337 -2.03 -3.25 -9.71
N ILE A 338 -2.82 -4.32 -9.65
CA ILE A 338 -2.52 -5.54 -8.88
C ILE A 338 -1.21 -6.15 -9.33
N LEU A 339 -1.02 -6.38 -10.64
CA LEU A 339 0.16 -7.06 -11.17
C LEU A 339 1.43 -6.21 -11.00
N CYS A 340 1.36 -4.91 -11.30
CA CYS A 340 2.52 -4.02 -11.11
C CYS A 340 2.89 -3.88 -9.64
N LEU A 341 1.91 -3.69 -8.75
CA LEU A 341 2.15 -3.56 -7.32
C LEU A 341 2.68 -4.85 -6.71
N ALA A 342 2.10 -6.00 -7.06
CA ALA A 342 2.61 -7.31 -6.64
C ALA A 342 4.01 -7.59 -7.19
N GLY A 343 4.31 -7.18 -8.42
CA GLY A 343 5.64 -7.29 -9.01
C GLY A 343 6.68 -6.51 -8.23
N VAL A 344 6.45 -5.20 -8.02
CA VAL A 344 7.40 -4.34 -7.30
C VAL A 344 7.62 -4.82 -5.85
N ILE A 345 6.56 -5.18 -5.14
CA ILE A 345 6.69 -5.68 -3.75
C ILE A 345 7.44 -7.02 -3.74
N GLY A 346 7.05 -7.96 -4.61
CA GLY A 346 7.55 -9.32 -4.61
C GLY A 346 8.99 -9.46 -5.09
N LEU A 347 9.48 -8.52 -5.90
CA LEU A 347 10.87 -8.46 -6.35
C LEU A 347 11.82 -7.96 -5.26
N VAL A 348 11.33 -7.27 -4.23
CA VAL A 348 12.16 -6.56 -3.24
C VAL A 348 12.04 -7.12 -1.83
N THR A 349 10.93 -7.78 -1.47
CA THR A 349 10.58 -8.06 -0.06
C THR A 349 10.76 -9.54 0.33
N PRO A 350 11.88 -9.97 0.93
CA PRO A 350 12.14 -11.37 1.31
C PRO A 350 11.57 -11.79 2.68
N VAL A 351 10.82 -10.91 3.39
CA VAL A 351 10.30 -11.16 4.76
C VAL A 351 8.78 -11.25 4.74
N PHE A 352 8.20 -12.30 5.33
CA PHE A 352 6.74 -12.51 5.29
C PHE A 352 5.94 -11.41 5.98
N GLY A 353 6.35 -10.97 7.18
CA GLY A 353 5.66 -9.88 7.89
C GLY A 353 5.61 -8.58 7.06
N ALA A 354 6.71 -8.22 6.42
CA ALA A 354 6.78 -7.07 5.52
C ALA A 354 5.94 -7.28 4.25
N LEU A 355 5.99 -8.49 3.66
CA LEU A 355 5.21 -8.86 2.48
C LEU A 355 3.70 -8.70 2.71
N VAL A 356 3.20 -9.21 3.83
CA VAL A 356 1.78 -9.15 4.22
C VAL A 356 1.35 -7.70 4.46
N ARG A 357 2.21 -6.89 5.08
CA ARG A 357 1.92 -5.47 5.31
C ARG A 357 1.96 -4.65 4.00
N TYR A 358 2.95 -4.86 3.14
CA TYR A 358 3.11 -4.08 1.92
C TYR A 358 2.04 -4.37 0.87
N LYS A 359 1.44 -5.56 0.88
CA LYS A 359 0.33 -5.92 -0.01
C LYS A 359 -1.04 -5.40 0.44
N VAL A 360 -1.16 -4.80 1.63
CA VAL A 360 -2.42 -4.21 2.13
C VAL A 360 -3.18 -3.36 1.11
N PRO A 361 -2.59 -2.34 0.43
CA PRO A 361 -3.30 -1.56 -0.58
C PRO A 361 -3.80 -2.38 -1.80
N LEU A 362 -3.22 -3.55 -2.05
CA LEU A 362 -3.59 -4.44 -3.16
C LEU A 362 -4.86 -5.24 -2.86
N LEU A 363 -5.08 -5.64 -1.61
CA LEU A 363 -6.11 -6.62 -1.23
C LEU A 363 -7.54 -6.22 -1.61
N PRO A 364 -8.01 -4.98 -1.37
CA PRO A 364 -9.36 -4.60 -1.79
C PRO A 364 -9.53 -4.68 -3.31
N PHE A 365 -8.50 -4.29 -4.06
CA PHE A 365 -8.53 -4.34 -5.53
C PHE A 365 -8.56 -5.77 -6.03
N LEU A 366 -7.77 -6.67 -5.43
CA LEU A 366 -7.75 -8.09 -5.78
C LEU A 366 -9.13 -8.73 -5.58
N ILE A 367 -9.74 -8.54 -4.41
CA ILE A 367 -11.06 -9.12 -4.11
C ILE A 367 -12.13 -8.58 -5.06
N ILE A 368 -12.13 -7.26 -5.32
CA ILE A 368 -13.04 -6.64 -6.29
C ILE A 368 -12.81 -7.19 -7.70
N ALA A 369 -11.56 -7.35 -8.13
CA ALA A 369 -11.23 -7.90 -9.44
C ALA A 369 -11.71 -9.35 -9.59
N MET A 370 -11.53 -10.19 -8.56
CA MET A 370 -12.03 -11.56 -8.53
C MET A 370 -13.55 -11.62 -8.70
N PHE A 371 -14.30 -10.87 -7.88
CA PHE A 371 -15.76 -10.88 -7.99
C PHE A 371 -16.29 -10.21 -9.26
N ALA A 372 -15.57 -9.23 -9.82
CA ALA A 372 -15.96 -8.58 -11.07
C ALA A 372 -16.00 -9.54 -12.26
N VAL A 373 -15.14 -10.56 -12.27
CA VAL A 373 -15.09 -11.59 -13.33
C VAL A 373 -16.01 -12.79 -13.07
N MET A 374 -16.56 -12.91 -11.87
CA MET A 374 -17.47 -14.01 -11.48
C MET A 374 -18.92 -13.77 -11.91
N ASP A 375 -19.56 -14.81 -12.42
CA ASP A 375 -21.01 -14.93 -12.55
C ASP A 375 -21.63 -15.23 -11.18
N LEU A 376 -22.03 -14.16 -10.49
CA LEU A 376 -22.59 -14.25 -9.16
C LEU A 376 -23.93 -15.00 -9.14
N ASP A 377 -24.73 -14.94 -10.20
CA ASP A 377 -26.01 -15.65 -10.24
C ASP A 377 -25.79 -17.17 -10.32
N LYS A 378 -24.78 -17.62 -11.08
CA LYS A 378 -24.35 -19.03 -11.06
C LYS A 378 -23.83 -19.43 -9.68
N LEU A 379 -23.03 -18.58 -9.03
CA LEU A 379 -22.50 -18.85 -7.69
C LEU A 379 -23.62 -18.98 -6.65
N TYR A 380 -24.61 -18.09 -6.65
CA TYR A 380 -25.74 -18.14 -5.72
C TYR A 380 -26.62 -19.38 -5.92
N ARG A 381 -26.74 -19.88 -7.15
CA ARG A 381 -27.44 -21.14 -7.43
C ARG A 381 -26.72 -22.35 -6.84
N THR A 382 -25.39 -22.39 -6.89
CA THR A 382 -24.61 -23.49 -6.30
C THR A 382 -24.54 -23.40 -4.77
N PHE A 383 -24.52 -22.19 -4.20
CA PHE A 383 -24.43 -21.96 -2.76
C PHE A 383 -25.62 -21.14 -2.23
N PRO A 384 -26.80 -21.77 -2.01
CA PRO A 384 -28.03 -21.07 -1.64
C PRO A 384 -27.95 -20.28 -0.33
N PHE A 385 -27.07 -20.69 0.60
CA PHE A 385 -26.89 -19.99 1.89
C PHE A 385 -26.37 -18.56 1.71
N ILE A 386 -25.59 -18.29 0.64
CA ILE A 386 -25.06 -16.96 0.31
C ILE A 386 -26.15 -16.09 -0.35
N ASN A 387 -27.24 -16.69 -0.86
CA ASN A 387 -28.31 -15.95 -1.53
C ASN A 387 -28.99 -14.93 -0.61
N LYS A 388 -28.98 -15.16 0.71
CA LYS A 388 -29.45 -14.18 1.71
C LYS A 388 -28.65 -12.88 1.68
N LEU A 389 -27.39 -12.91 1.24
CA LEU A 389 -26.53 -11.73 1.10
C LEU A 389 -26.84 -10.93 -0.18
N LYS A 390 -27.57 -11.48 -1.15
CA LYS A 390 -27.88 -10.80 -2.42
C LYS A 390 -28.60 -9.46 -2.22
N ASN A 391 -29.36 -9.34 -1.13
CA ASN A 391 -30.18 -8.16 -0.79
C ASN A 391 -29.52 -7.23 0.23
N LEU A 392 -28.32 -7.55 0.74
CA LEU A 392 -27.50 -6.69 1.61
C LEU A 392 -26.59 -5.77 0.78
#